data_AF-A0AAU9LKT8-F1
#
_entry.id   AF-A0AAU9LKT8-F1
#
_cell.length_a   1.000
_cell.length_b   1.000
_cell.length_c   1.000
_cell.angle_alpha   90.00
_cell.angle_beta   90.00
_cell.angle_gamma   90.00
#
_symmetry.space_group_name_H-M   'P 1'
#
loop_
_entity.id
_entity.type
_entity.pdbx_description
1 polymer ?
#
loop_
_entity_poly.entity_id
_entity_poly.type
_entity_poly.pdbx_seq_one_letter_code
_entity_poly.pdbx_strand_id
1 'polypeptide(L)'
;MMKTAEKGVLKKTGKGGGGGGAYLSGFAMPHDTPEDLRSRGYHMISGAVDIGLFRSACVEDVKKFKMKSVDSDEDVDGIEIVKDGDEKYWSE
;
A
#
# COMPACT_ATOMS: atom_id res chain seq x y z
N MET A 1 7.62 -0.74 23.15
CA MET A 1 8.80 0.10 23.44
C MET A 1 9.28 0.75 22.14
N MET A 2 9.62 2.04 22.15
CA MET A 2 9.98 2.79 20.93
C MET A 2 11.33 2.35 20.35
N LYS A 3 11.39 2.13 19.04
CA LYS A 3 12.61 1.66 18.33
C LYS A 3 13.64 2.79 18.20
N THR A 4 14.92 2.43 18.01
CA THR A 4 16.03 3.40 17.90
C THR A 4 15.82 4.41 16.76
N ALA A 5 15.34 3.95 15.61
CA ALA A 5 15.06 4.81 14.45
C ALA A 5 13.97 5.85 14.77
N GLU A 6 12.87 5.43 15.40
CA GLU A 6 11.76 6.31 15.80
C GLU A 6 12.21 7.40 16.75
N LYS A 7 13.06 7.04 17.73
CA LYS A 7 13.67 8.02 18.65
C LYS A 7 14.51 9.05 17.91
N GLY A 8 15.22 8.66 16.85
CA GLY A 8 16.04 9.57 16.04
C GLY A 8 15.22 10.60 15.28
N VAL A 9 14.05 10.21 14.76
CA VAL A 9 13.14 11.09 14.03
C VAL A 9 12.49 12.10 14.97
N LEU A 10 11.94 11.63 16.10
CA LEU A 10 11.26 12.52 17.04
C LEU A 10 12.20 13.52 17.73
N LYS A 11 13.47 13.16 17.97
CA LYS A 11 14.48 14.08 18.53
C LYS A 11 14.85 15.25 17.61
N LYS A 12 14.49 15.19 16.31
CA LYS A 12 14.75 16.27 15.34
C LYS A 12 13.64 17.31 15.27
N THR A 13 12.56 17.18 16.05
CA THR A 13 11.55 18.23 16.17
C THR A 13 12.21 19.49 16.78
N GLY A 14 12.25 20.57 16.00
CA GLY A 14 13.09 21.73 16.28
C GLY A 14 12.80 22.38 17.64
N LYS A 15 13.86 22.83 18.32
CA LYS A 15 13.81 23.72 19.49
C LYS A 15 13.19 25.06 19.09
N GLY A 16 11.86 25.14 19.03
CA GLY A 16 11.18 26.39 18.79
C GLY A 16 9.88 26.20 18.06
N GLY A 17 8.87 25.66 18.76
CA GLY A 17 7.42 25.91 18.62
C GLY A 17 6.72 25.87 17.25
N GLY A 18 7.44 25.74 16.13
CA GLY A 18 6.95 25.97 14.78
C GLY A 18 7.33 24.80 13.89
N GLY A 19 6.46 23.79 13.88
CA GLY A 19 6.10 22.94 12.72
C GLY A 19 7.16 22.30 11.80
N GLY A 20 8.46 22.39 12.07
CA GLY A 20 9.53 22.07 11.12
C GLY A 20 10.31 20.78 11.39
N GLY A 21 9.67 19.72 11.88
CA GLY A 21 10.29 18.43 12.18
C GLY A 21 9.90 17.32 11.19
N ALA A 22 10.67 16.22 11.19
CA ALA A 22 10.27 15.01 10.47
C ALA A 22 9.13 14.30 11.22
N TYR A 23 8.14 13.83 10.46
CA TYR A 23 6.99 13.09 10.98
C TYR A 23 7.18 11.59 10.77
N LEU A 24 6.67 10.80 11.71
CA LEU A 24 6.61 9.35 11.59
C LEU A 24 5.32 8.95 10.86
N SER A 25 5.46 8.13 9.82
CA SER A 25 4.36 7.47 9.13
C SER A 25 4.62 5.97 8.99
N GLY A 26 3.57 5.14 8.93
CA GLY A 26 3.74 3.70 8.83
C GLY A 26 2.46 2.92 8.50
N PHE A 27 2.63 1.62 8.29
CA PHE A 27 1.55 0.67 8.08
C PHE A 27 1.22 -0.08 9.37
N ALA A 28 -0.06 -0.22 9.66
CA ALA A 28 -0.51 -1.08 10.75
C ALA A 28 -0.30 -2.55 10.35
N MET A 29 0.29 -3.32 11.26
CA MET A 29 0.58 -4.75 11.08
C MET A 29 -0.12 -5.55 12.19
N PRO A 30 -0.40 -6.85 12.00
CA PRO A 30 -1.04 -7.67 13.05
C PRO A 30 -0.30 -7.69 14.40
N HIS A 31 1.03 -7.50 14.37
CA HIS A 31 1.90 -7.45 15.55
C HIS A 31 2.34 -6.02 15.93
N ASP A 32 1.87 -5.01 15.20
CA ASP A 32 2.17 -3.60 15.43
C ASP A 32 0.93 -2.76 15.10
N THR A 33 0.04 -2.66 16.09
CA THR A 33 -1.31 -2.15 15.91
C THR A 33 -1.31 -0.64 15.64
N PRO A 34 -2.40 -0.08 15.06
CA PRO A 34 -2.55 1.37 14.94
C PRO A 34 -2.41 2.09 16.29
N GLU A 35 -2.91 1.51 17.37
CA GLU A 35 -2.83 2.05 18.73
C GLU A 35 -1.38 2.09 19.21
N ASP A 36 -0.62 1.03 18.97
CA ASP A 36 0.81 0.95 19.31
C ASP A 36 1.63 1.96 18.51
N LEU A 37 1.37 2.11 17.22
CA LEU A 37 2.00 3.11 16.35
C LEU A 37 1.68 4.53 16.84
N ARG A 38 0.42 4.81 17.16
CA ARG A 38 -0.02 6.12 17.66
C ARG A 38 0.63 6.46 18.99
N SER A 39 0.69 5.50 19.92
CA SER A 39 1.34 5.70 21.23
C SER A 39 2.84 6.02 21.10
N ARG A 40 3.46 5.61 19.99
CA ARG A 40 4.86 5.90 19.65
C ARG A 40 5.06 7.19 18.85
N GLY A 41 4.00 7.97 18.62
CA GLY A 41 4.11 9.29 17.97
C GLY A 41 4.09 9.25 16.44
N TYR A 42 3.49 8.21 15.84
CA TYR A 42 3.17 8.22 14.42
C TYR A 42 2.03 9.20 14.15
N HIS A 43 2.22 10.05 13.14
CA HIS A 43 1.28 11.10 12.76
C HIS A 43 0.35 10.65 11.64
N MET A 44 0.83 9.73 10.80
CA MET A 44 0.08 9.10 9.73
C MET A 44 0.21 7.59 9.84
N ILE A 45 -0.92 6.90 9.91
CA ILE A 45 -0.97 5.44 9.98
C ILE A 45 -1.91 4.98 8.90
N SER A 46 -1.43 4.13 8.00
CA SER A 46 -2.26 3.50 6.98
C SER A 46 -2.59 2.07 7.40
N GLY A 47 -3.88 1.78 7.53
CA GLY A 47 -4.40 0.46 7.90
C GLY A 47 -4.84 -0.35 6.68
N ALA A 48 -5.10 -1.65 6.88
CA ALA A 48 -5.64 -2.57 5.86
C ALA A 48 -4.80 -2.67 4.56
N VAL A 49 -3.49 -2.40 4.64
CA VAL A 49 -2.58 -2.39 3.48
C VAL A 49 -2.32 -3.81 2.97
N ASP A 50 -2.38 -4.78 3.87
CA ASP A 50 -2.35 -6.22 3.59
C ASP A 50 -3.43 -6.64 2.59
N ILE A 51 -4.66 -6.09 2.68
CA ILE A 51 -5.75 -6.40 1.74
C ILE A 51 -5.40 -5.93 0.33
N GLY A 52 -4.91 -4.69 0.20
CA GLY A 52 -4.52 -4.13 -1.09
C GLY A 52 -3.37 -4.90 -1.72
N LEU A 53 -2.35 -5.22 -0.93
CA LEU A 53 -1.20 -6.01 -1.38
C LEU A 53 -1.59 -7.43 -1.78
N PHE A 54 -2.43 -8.09 -0.98
CA PHE A 54 -2.91 -9.44 -1.28
C PHE A 54 -3.74 -9.49 -2.56
N ARG A 55 -4.69 -8.55 -2.72
CA ARG A 55 -5.49 -8.42 -3.95
C ARG A 55 -4.58 -8.27 -5.17
N SER A 56 -3.63 -7.34 -5.11
CA SER A 56 -2.72 -7.09 -6.25
C SER A 56 -1.89 -8.33 -6.57
N ALA A 57 -1.35 -9.01 -5.56
CA ALA A 57 -0.60 -10.24 -5.76
C ALA A 57 -1.44 -11.33 -6.43
N CYS A 58 -2.68 -11.58 -5.97
CA CYS A 58 -3.57 -12.56 -6.58
C CYS A 58 -3.93 -12.20 -8.03
N VAL A 59 -4.24 -10.93 -8.30
CA VAL A 59 -4.57 -10.46 -9.66
C VAL A 59 -3.38 -10.62 -10.60
N GLU A 60 -2.17 -10.26 -10.15
CA GLU A 60 -0.96 -10.44 -10.94
C GLU A 60 -0.67 -11.91 -11.22
N ASP A 61 -0.89 -12.79 -10.24
CA ASP A 61 -0.66 -14.22 -10.39
C ASP A 61 -1.63 -14.84 -11.43
N VAL A 62 -2.93 -14.50 -11.35
CA VAL A 62 -3.92 -14.92 -12.35
C VAL A 62 -3.60 -14.38 -13.75
N LYS A 63 -3.15 -13.12 -13.85
CA LYS A 63 -2.72 -12.54 -15.14
C LYS A 63 -1.54 -13.32 -15.73
N LYS A 64 -0.52 -13.62 -14.91
CA LYS A 64 0.65 -14.41 -15.34
C LYS A 64 0.24 -15.82 -15.77
N PHE A 65 -0.66 -16.46 -15.03
CA PHE A 65 -1.20 -17.77 -15.40
C PHE A 65 -1.89 -17.73 -16.76
N LYS A 66 -2.80 -16.76 -16.98
CA LYS A 66 -3.51 -16.60 -18.25
C LYS A 66 -2.59 -16.24 -19.42
N MET A 67 -1.57 -15.42 -19.20
CA MET A 67 -0.59 -15.09 -20.26
C MET A 67 0.27 -16.29 -20.62
N LYS A 68 0.69 -17.11 -19.64
CA LYS A 68 1.44 -18.34 -19.89
C LYS A 68 0.62 -19.42 -20.61
N SER A 69 -0.70 -19.50 -20.38
CA SER A 69 -1.55 -20.41 -21.14
C SER A 69 -1.67 -20.00 -22.61
N VAL A 70 -1.62 -18.69 -22.91
CA VAL A 70 -1.70 -18.20 -24.30
C VAL A 70 -0.42 -18.47 -25.09
N ASP A 71 0.74 -18.57 -24.42
CA ASP A 71 2.03 -18.87 -25.07
C ASP A 71 2.21 -20.38 -25.40
N SER A 72 1.27 -21.24 -24.99
CA SER A 72 1.29 -22.69 -25.27
C SER A 72 0.28 -23.14 -26.33
N ASP A 73 -0.57 -22.22 -26.81
CA ASP A 73 -1.48 -22.45 -27.92
C ASP A 73 -1.04 -21.56 -29.09
N GLU A 74 -0.12 -22.08 -29.92
CA GLU A 74 0.00 -21.61 -31.29
C GLU A 74 -1.39 -21.77 -31.95
N ASP A 75 -1.94 -20.66 -32.46
CA ASP A 75 -3.19 -20.55 -33.24
C ASP A 75 -4.49 -20.11 -32.50
N VAL A 76 -4.59 -18.86 -31.99
CA VAL A 76 -5.87 -18.09 -32.08
C VAL A 76 -5.63 -16.58 -32.18
N ASP A 77 -6.01 -16.01 -33.32
CA ASP A 77 -6.16 -14.57 -33.56
C ASP A 77 -7.05 -13.87 -32.52
N GLY A 78 -6.58 -12.75 -31.97
CA GLY A 78 -7.44 -11.66 -31.49
C GLY A 78 -7.91 -11.72 -30.05
N ILE A 79 -7.07 -11.31 -29.10
CA ILE A 79 -7.53 -10.71 -27.84
C ILE A 79 -7.22 -9.22 -27.89
N GLU A 80 -8.20 -8.42 -28.30
CA GLU A 80 -8.19 -6.99 -28.04
C GLU A 80 -8.28 -6.77 -26.54
N ILE A 81 -7.19 -6.30 -25.95
CA ILE A 81 -7.19 -5.74 -24.61
C ILE A 81 -8.02 -4.46 -24.69
N VAL A 82 -9.30 -4.55 -24.35
CA VAL A 82 -10.18 -3.39 -24.18
C VAL A 82 -9.53 -2.48 -23.14
N LYS A 83 -8.99 -1.35 -23.61
CA LYS A 83 -8.55 -0.24 -22.76
C LYS A 83 -9.78 0.38 -22.12
N ASP A 84 -9.71 0.48 -20.78
CA ASP A 84 -10.37 1.47 -19.93
C ASP A 84 -11.72 2.02 -20.41
N GLY A 85 -12.78 1.29 -20.04
CA GLY A 85 -14.09 1.88 -19.80
C GLY A 85 -14.14 2.42 -18.36
N ASP A 86 -13.34 3.45 -18.08
CA ASP A 86 -13.68 4.38 -17.01
C ASP A 86 -15.06 4.99 -17.31
N GLU A 87 -15.78 5.43 -16.27
CA GLU A 87 -17.03 6.21 -16.34
C GLU A 87 -18.38 5.44 -16.33
N LYS A 88 -18.63 4.52 -15.37
CA LYS A 88 -20.05 4.21 -15.04
C LYS A 88 -20.37 3.56 -13.69
N TYR A 89 -19.68 3.89 -12.59
CA TYR A 89 -20.03 3.30 -11.29
C TYR A 89 -20.59 4.25 -10.22
N TRP A 90 -20.83 5.54 -10.51
CA TRP A 90 -21.62 6.39 -9.60
C TRP A 90 -22.39 7.46 -10.36
N SER A 91 -23.71 7.35 -10.37
CA SER A 91 -24.62 8.48 -10.55
C SER A 91 -25.75 8.27 -9.55
N GLU A 92 -25.73 9.06 -8.47
CA GLU A 92 -26.84 9.23 -7.53
C GLU A 92 -28.05 9.86 -8.22
#